data_AF-Q73HU5-F1
#
_entry.id   AF-Q73HU5-F1
#
_cell.length_a   1.000
_cell.length_b   1.000
_cell.length_c   1.000
_cell.angle_alpha   90.00
_cell.angle_beta   90.00
_cell.angle_gamma   90.00
#
_symmetry.space_group_name_H-M   'P 1'
#
loop_
_entity.id
_entity.type
_entity.pdbx_description
1 polymer ?
#
loop_
_entity_poly.entity_id
_entity_poly.type
_entity_poly.pdbx_seq_one_letter_code
_entity_poly.pdbx_strand_id
1 'polypeptide(L)'
;MQDKVDEQQKTIFDQYMIIREQGEEIEATRKDNESLQAQIIELKSRLKDKEDKLIELNQQWQASKLVALLKSQTDKLCQAKDKNTELENKVSDLGHENKALRLSVNTLTAQLGEMENLGKQLQSVQESKQQLEIDLEGQLKADTKKLQEAKEGQLAKKAGAVSTVSTAKSTLSKLRNLPNKLSRDKGLNNFLSGKNEELKKGFPEFKEKHFCHNVLNETIKSLSNQDDGKFESSKLLELLESNLKQSAREIIEANVKEVVNGHCNIGKNMGKELRDDTLKAKLSPSARKCVKKLEFNKQEGVNKIVDSILHSFNSKNNNNNDSGELLKEIVTGKLTEAKMKCFSNKIQELQLALSIRDKFLSPDQGMCNQTQGGVNEYQLTEKAKKEHIPNSSMSSPNIASIHSLNSQKAVRIGS
;
A
#
# COMPACT_ATOMS: atom_id res chain seq x y z
N MET A 1 105.05 -58.76 -15.40
CA MET A 1 103.82 -59.08 -16.16
C MET A 1 102.66 -59.38 -15.22
N GLN A 2 102.89 -60.13 -14.12
CA GLN A 2 101.86 -60.47 -13.13
C GLN A 2 101.22 -59.25 -12.45
N ASP A 3 102.01 -58.27 -11.96
CA ASP A 3 101.45 -57.10 -11.25
C ASP A 3 100.45 -56.28 -12.09
N LYS A 4 100.68 -56.17 -13.41
CA LYS A 4 99.75 -55.50 -14.34
C LYS A 4 98.46 -56.28 -14.53
N VAL A 5 98.52 -57.62 -14.46
CA VAL A 5 97.34 -58.48 -14.56
C VAL A 5 96.50 -58.38 -13.28
N ASP A 6 97.14 -58.36 -12.11
CA ASP A 6 96.46 -58.27 -10.82
C ASP A 6 95.78 -56.90 -10.62
N GLU A 7 96.42 -55.81 -11.07
CA GLU A 7 95.85 -54.46 -11.05
C GLU A 7 94.64 -54.31 -12.01
N GLN A 8 94.72 -54.94 -13.19
CA GLN A 8 93.59 -55.01 -14.12
C GLN A 8 92.43 -55.84 -13.54
N GLN A 9 92.71 -56.97 -12.90
CA GLN A 9 91.68 -57.80 -12.25
C GLN A 9 90.98 -57.07 -11.12
N LYS A 10 91.72 -56.33 -10.29
CA LYS A 10 91.15 -55.50 -9.23
C LYS A 10 90.25 -54.39 -9.80
N THR A 11 90.71 -53.71 -10.85
CA THR A 11 89.91 -52.67 -11.53
C THR A 11 88.61 -53.23 -12.11
N ILE A 12 88.66 -54.41 -12.73
CA ILE A 12 87.48 -55.10 -13.26
C ILE A 12 86.51 -55.48 -12.13
N PHE A 13 87.03 -55.97 -11.01
CA PHE A 13 86.22 -56.33 -9.85
C PHE A 13 85.54 -55.10 -9.22
N ASP A 14 86.27 -54.00 -9.04
CA ASP A 14 85.73 -52.75 -8.50
C ASP A 14 84.65 -52.17 -9.44
N GLN A 15 84.88 -52.20 -10.76
CA GLN A 15 83.88 -51.81 -11.76
C GLN A 15 82.64 -52.70 -11.73
N TYR A 16 82.81 -54.02 -11.56
CA TYR A 16 81.70 -54.96 -11.44
C TYR A 16 80.84 -54.65 -10.20
N MET A 17 81.47 -54.34 -9.06
CA MET A 17 80.75 -53.97 -7.84
C MET A 17 79.95 -52.67 -8.01
N ILE A 18 80.53 -51.64 -8.64
CA ILE A 18 79.83 -50.38 -8.94
C ILE A 18 78.63 -50.61 -9.86
N ILE A 19 78.81 -51.40 -10.93
CA ILE A 19 77.72 -51.73 -11.87
C ILE A 19 76.59 -52.47 -11.15
N ARG A 20 76.93 -53.38 -10.24
CA ARG A 20 75.93 -54.12 -9.45
C ARG A 20 75.13 -53.18 -8.54
N GLU A 21 75.80 -52.31 -7.78
CA GLU A 21 75.13 -51.34 -6.90
C GLU A 21 74.21 -50.40 -7.69
N GLN A 22 74.69 -49.88 -8.82
CA GLN A 22 73.86 -49.05 -9.72
C GLN A 22 72.65 -49.82 -10.27
N GLY A 23 72.82 -51.11 -10.58
CA GLY A 23 71.72 -51.98 -11.02
C GLY A 23 70.64 -52.15 -9.93
N GLU A 24 71.05 -52.29 -8.67
CA GLU A 24 70.13 -52.39 -7.53
C GLU A 24 69.38 -51.07 -7.28
N GLU A 25 70.04 -49.91 -7.39
CA GLU A 25 69.40 -48.59 -7.29
C GLU A 25 68.40 -48.31 -8.43
N ILE A 26 68.73 -48.71 -9.66
CA ILE A 26 67.84 -48.57 -10.83
C ILE A 26 66.58 -49.42 -10.62
N GLU A 27 66.72 -50.66 -10.14
CA GLU A 27 65.59 -51.56 -9.90
C GLU A 27 64.69 -51.06 -8.75
N ALA A 28 65.27 -50.48 -7.70
CA ALA A 28 64.51 -49.83 -6.63
C ALA A 28 63.71 -48.62 -7.16
N THR A 29 64.37 -47.74 -7.92
CA THR A 29 63.73 -46.57 -8.54
C THR A 29 62.61 -46.97 -9.49
N ARG A 30 62.80 -48.05 -10.24
CA ARG A 30 61.77 -48.60 -11.14
C ARG A 30 60.52 -49.02 -10.36
N LYS A 31 60.68 -49.76 -9.26
CA LYS A 31 59.55 -50.19 -8.43
C LYS A 31 58.80 -49.02 -7.81
N ASP A 32 59.52 -48.00 -7.36
CA ASP A 32 58.90 -46.77 -6.85
C ASP A 32 58.09 -46.06 -7.94
N ASN A 33 58.61 -46.00 -9.17
CA ASN A 33 57.88 -45.42 -10.30
C ASN A 33 56.62 -46.22 -10.66
N GLU A 34 56.69 -47.56 -10.65
CA GLU A 34 55.53 -48.43 -10.86
C GLU A 34 54.45 -48.19 -9.78
N SER A 35 54.85 -48.04 -8.50
CA SER A 35 53.94 -47.70 -7.40
C SER A 35 53.30 -46.32 -7.56
N LEU A 36 54.08 -45.31 -7.94
CA LEU A 36 53.57 -43.96 -8.21
C LEU A 36 52.59 -43.95 -9.39
N GLN A 37 52.86 -44.71 -10.45
CA GLN A 37 51.94 -44.86 -11.58
C GLN A 37 50.61 -45.48 -11.15
N ALA A 38 50.64 -46.52 -10.32
CA ALA A 38 49.43 -47.13 -9.77
C ALA A 38 48.62 -46.12 -8.93
N GLN A 39 49.27 -45.34 -8.08
CA GLN A 39 48.63 -44.28 -7.30
C GLN A 39 48.01 -43.19 -8.18
N ILE A 40 48.69 -42.78 -9.26
CA ILE A 40 48.17 -41.80 -10.23
C ILE A 40 46.90 -42.33 -10.90
N ILE A 41 46.87 -43.61 -11.29
CA ILE A 41 45.70 -44.23 -11.91
C ILE A 41 44.53 -44.25 -10.92
N GLU A 42 44.76 -44.65 -9.67
CA GLU A 42 43.71 -44.65 -8.64
C GLU A 42 43.17 -43.24 -8.39
N LEU A 43 44.04 -42.25 -8.25
CA LEU A 43 43.64 -40.85 -8.04
C LEU A 43 42.82 -40.30 -9.21
N LYS A 44 43.20 -40.62 -10.45
CA LYS A 44 42.42 -40.25 -11.65
C LYS A 44 41.02 -40.86 -11.64
N SER A 45 40.92 -42.14 -11.28
CA SER A 45 39.61 -42.81 -11.15
C SER A 45 38.75 -42.16 -10.07
N ARG A 46 39.32 -41.89 -8.88
CA ARG A 46 38.61 -41.22 -7.78
C ARG A 46 38.20 -39.80 -8.11
N LEU A 47 39.00 -39.08 -8.90
CA LEU A 47 38.65 -37.74 -9.37
C LEU A 47 37.45 -37.81 -10.32
N LYS A 48 37.48 -38.75 -11.27
CA LYS A 48 36.40 -38.93 -12.24
C LYS A 48 35.06 -39.25 -11.56
N ASP A 49 35.06 -40.17 -10.59
CA ASP A 49 33.88 -40.49 -9.79
C ASP A 49 33.30 -39.28 -9.04
N LYS A 50 34.18 -38.39 -8.54
CA LYS A 50 33.74 -37.15 -7.86
C LYS A 50 33.17 -36.14 -8.84
N GLU A 51 33.74 -36.00 -10.03
CA GLU A 51 33.21 -35.15 -11.08
C GLU A 51 31.80 -35.60 -11.50
N ASP A 52 31.61 -36.89 -11.72
CA ASP A 52 30.31 -37.43 -12.14
C ASP A 52 29.23 -37.25 -11.05
N LYS A 53 29.59 -37.46 -9.77
CA LYS A 53 28.71 -37.16 -8.62
C LYS A 53 28.35 -35.68 -8.52
N LEU A 54 29.30 -34.79 -8.81
CA LEU A 54 29.05 -33.35 -8.78
C LEU A 54 28.09 -32.92 -9.90
N ILE A 55 28.21 -33.51 -11.09
CA ILE A 55 27.29 -33.30 -12.21
C ILE A 55 25.87 -33.77 -11.83
N GLU A 56 25.73 -34.97 -11.27
CA GLU A 56 24.44 -35.52 -10.84
C GLU A 56 23.77 -34.64 -9.77
N LEU A 57 24.52 -34.25 -8.74
CA LEU A 57 24.00 -33.39 -7.67
C LEU A 57 23.54 -32.03 -8.20
N ASN A 58 24.28 -31.44 -9.15
CA ASN A 58 23.91 -30.18 -9.77
C ASN A 58 22.61 -30.31 -10.59
N GLN A 59 22.43 -31.41 -11.32
CA GLN A 59 21.19 -31.69 -12.05
C GLN A 59 20.00 -31.85 -11.10
N GLN A 60 20.16 -32.61 -10.00
CA GLN A 60 19.11 -32.78 -8.98
C GLN A 60 18.74 -31.45 -8.31
N TRP A 61 19.72 -30.61 -8.00
CA TRP A 61 19.49 -29.29 -7.42
C TRP A 61 18.70 -28.38 -8.37
N GLN A 62 19.05 -28.34 -9.66
CA GLN A 62 18.32 -27.57 -10.66
C GLN A 62 16.89 -28.08 -10.85
N ALA A 63 16.69 -29.40 -10.92
CA ALA A 63 15.36 -30.00 -11.02
C ALA A 63 14.48 -29.64 -9.81
N SER A 64 15.05 -29.74 -8.59
CA SER A 64 14.34 -29.40 -7.35
C SER A 64 13.91 -27.92 -7.31
N LYS A 65 14.79 -27.02 -7.77
CA LYS A 65 14.50 -25.59 -7.86
C LYS A 65 13.36 -25.30 -8.84
N LEU A 66 13.35 -25.96 -10.00
CA LEU A 66 12.27 -25.82 -10.99
C LEU A 66 10.93 -26.34 -10.45
N VAL A 67 10.92 -27.50 -9.79
CA VAL A 67 9.70 -28.06 -9.17
C VAL A 67 9.14 -27.12 -8.10
N ALA A 68 9.99 -26.53 -7.25
CA ALA A 68 9.54 -25.58 -6.24
C ALA A 68 8.94 -24.31 -6.85
N LEU A 69 9.54 -23.79 -7.93
CA LEU A 69 9.01 -22.63 -8.67
C LEU A 69 7.66 -22.94 -9.30
N LEU A 70 7.54 -24.10 -9.98
CA LEU A 70 6.28 -24.55 -10.57
C LEU A 70 5.19 -24.68 -9.52
N LYS A 71 5.47 -25.34 -8.39
CA LYS A 71 4.51 -25.48 -7.29
C LYS A 71 4.03 -24.12 -6.77
N SER A 72 4.96 -23.18 -6.55
CA SER A 72 4.60 -21.83 -6.11
C SER A 72 3.73 -21.08 -7.13
N GLN A 73 3.99 -21.24 -8.43
CA GLN A 73 3.17 -20.65 -9.48
C GLN A 73 1.78 -21.28 -9.56
N THR A 74 1.68 -22.60 -9.44
CA THR A 74 0.39 -23.32 -9.38
C THR A 74 -0.45 -22.85 -8.20
N ASP A 75 0.13 -22.73 -7.01
CA ASP A 75 -0.59 -22.25 -5.81
C ASP A 75 -1.13 -20.83 -6.01
N LYS A 76 -0.34 -19.94 -6.64
CA LYS A 76 -0.78 -18.58 -6.97
C LYS A 76 -1.92 -18.57 -7.97
N LEU A 77 -1.88 -19.46 -8.97
CA LEU A 77 -2.93 -19.58 -9.97
C LEU A 77 -4.26 -20.07 -9.34
N CYS A 78 -4.19 -21.07 -8.45
CA CYS A 78 -5.37 -21.54 -7.71
C CYS A 78 -5.98 -20.43 -6.86
N GLN A 79 -5.17 -19.70 -6.09
CA GLN A 79 -5.66 -18.57 -5.29
C GLN A 79 -6.28 -17.46 -6.14
N ALA A 80 -5.72 -17.18 -7.32
CA ALA A 80 -6.29 -16.21 -8.25
C ALA A 80 -7.64 -16.67 -8.81
N LYS A 81 -7.76 -17.97 -9.13
CA LYS A 81 -9.00 -18.58 -9.61
C LYS A 81 -10.12 -18.47 -8.57
N ASP A 82 -9.84 -18.82 -7.31
CA ASP A 82 -10.83 -18.76 -6.23
C ASP A 82 -11.34 -17.33 -6.00
N LYS A 83 -10.43 -16.36 -6.01
CA LYS A 83 -10.79 -14.92 -5.92
C LYS A 83 -11.62 -14.47 -7.10
N ASN A 84 -11.32 -14.94 -8.31
CA ASN A 84 -12.11 -14.57 -9.48
C ASN A 84 -13.55 -15.10 -9.37
N THR A 85 -13.73 -16.33 -8.91
CA THR A 85 -15.07 -16.89 -8.65
C THR A 85 -15.81 -16.11 -7.56
N GLU A 86 -15.13 -15.67 -6.49
CA GLU A 86 -15.75 -14.81 -5.47
C GLU A 86 -16.20 -13.45 -6.05
N LEU A 87 -15.38 -12.84 -6.92
CA LEU A 87 -15.71 -11.58 -7.58
C LEU A 87 -16.87 -11.74 -8.57
N GLU A 88 -16.89 -12.81 -9.36
CA GLU A 88 -17.99 -13.13 -10.27
C GLU A 88 -19.33 -13.22 -9.52
N ASN A 89 -19.35 -13.89 -8.37
CA ASN A 89 -20.54 -13.97 -7.51
C ASN A 89 -20.97 -12.58 -7.02
N LYS A 90 -20.04 -11.77 -6.49
CA LYS A 90 -20.35 -10.40 -6.04
C LYS A 90 -20.89 -9.51 -7.16
N VAL A 91 -20.35 -9.63 -8.37
CA VAL A 91 -20.85 -8.89 -9.54
C VAL A 91 -22.27 -9.33 -9.89
N SER A 92 -22.57 -10.63 -9.81
CA SER A 92 -23.92 -11.15 -10.01
C SER A 92 -24.90 -10.59 -8.98
N ASP A 93 -24.55 -10.64 -7.70
CA ASP A 93 -25.36 -10.10 -6.59
C ASP A 93 -25.66 -8.61 -6.76
N LEU A 94 -24.63 -7.81 -7.05
CA LEU A 94 -24.77 -6.38 -7.33
C LEU A 94 -25.63 -6.12 -8.57
N GLY A 95 -25.55 -6.98 -9.59
CA GLY A 95 -26.41 -6.92 -10.77
C GLY A 95 -27.89 -7.11 -10.43
N HIS A 96 -28.19 -8.05 -9.54
CA HIS A 96 -29.55 -8.27 -9.04
C HIS A 96 -30.06 -7.08 -8.22
N GLU A 97 -29.23 -6.55 -7.32
CA GLU A 97 -29.58 -5.39 -6.49
C GLU A 97 -29.86 -4.14 -7.35
N ASN A 98 -29.02 -3.86 -8.35
CA ASN A 98 -29.24 -2.76 -9.29
C ASN A 98 -30.56 -2.89 -10.05
N LYS A 99 -30.93 -4.11 -10.45
CA LYS A 99 -32.20 -4.37 -11.13
C LYS A 99 -33.39 -4.07 -10.21
N ALA A 100 -33.31 -4.47 -8.94
CA ALA A 100 -34.35 -4.18 -7.94
C ALA A 100 -34.48 -2.67 -7.66
N LEU A 101 -33.36 -1.96 -7.55
CA LEU A 101 -33.35 -0.51 -7.39
C LEU A 101 -33.96 0.21 -8.60
N ARG A 102 -33.63 -0.19 -9.82
CA ARG A 102 -34.25 0.37 -11.04
C ARG A 102 -35.77 0.21 -11.06
N LEU A 103 -36.27 -0.96 -10.66
CA LEU A 103 -37.72 -1.19 -10.55
C LEU A 103 -38.36 -0.25 -9.52
N SER A 104 -37.71 -0.09 -8.35
CA SER A 104 -38.19 0.80 -7.29
C SER A 104 -38.22 2.27 -7.74
N VAL A 105 -37.19 2.71 -8.47
CA VAL A 105 -37.15 4.06 -9.06
C VAL A 105 -38.31 4.26 -10.04
N ASN A 106 -38.54 3.31 -10.95
CA ASN A 106 -39.66 3.40 -11.91
C ASN A 106 -41.02 3.51 -11.20
N THR A 107 -41.23 2.75 -10.13
CA THR A 107 -42.45 2.85 -9.31
C THR A 107 -42.60 4.22 -8.68
N LEU A 108 -41.54 4.78 -8.09
CA LEU A 108 -41.56 6.12 -7.50
C LEU A 108 -41.80 7.21 -8.56
N THR A 109 -41.22 7.08 -9.76
CA THR A 109 -41.46 8.00 -10.87
C THR A 109 -42.92 7.99 -11.30
N ALA A 110 -43.56 6.81 -11.38
CA ALA A 110 -44.97 6.69 -11.68
C ALA A 110 -45.85 7.38 -10.61
N GLN A 111 -45.57 7.12 -9.33
CA GLN A 111 -46.27 7.75 -8.21
C GLN A 111 -46.11 9.27 -8.19
N LEU A 112 -44.93 9.78 -8.55
CA LEU A 112 -44.69 11.22 -8.68
C LEU A 112 -45.60 11.85 -9.75
N GLY A 113 -45.75 11.18 -10.90
CA GLY A 113 -46.64 11.62 -11.98
C GLY A 113 -48.11 11.66 -11.56
N GLU A 114 -48.57 10.65 -10.79
CA GLU A 114 -49.92 10.64 -10.22
C GLU A 114 -50.14 11.81 -9.25
N MET A 115 -49.18 12.08 -8.36
CA MET A 115 -49.25 13.23 -7.44
C MET A 115 -49.25 14.57 -8.17
N GLU A 116 -48.46 14.72 -9.24
CA GLU A 116 -48.44 15.94 -10.04
C GLU A 116 -49.80 16.21 -10.70
N ASN A 117 -50.46 15.15 -11.20
CA ASN A 117 -51.81 15.24 -11.76
C ASN A 117 -52.84 15.65 -10.69
N LEU A 118 -52.80 15.02 -9.51
CA LEU A 118 -53.64 15.42 -8.38
C LEU A 118 -53.40 16.88 -7.96
N GLY A 119 -52.15 17.35 -7.98
CA GLY A 119 -51.81 18.75 -7.73
C GLY A 119 -52.48 19.70 -8.74
N LYS A 120 -52.46 19.37 -10.04
CA LYS A 120 -53.14 20.14 -11.09
C LYS A 120 -54.67 20.17 -10.88
N GLN A 121 -55.27 19.04 -10.51
CA GLN A 121 -56.70 18.97 -10.20
C GLN A 121 -57.06 19.84 -8.99
N LEU A 122 -56.27 19.78 -7.92
CA LEU A 122 -56.47 20.59 -6.71
C LEU A 122 -56.39 22.09 -7.03
N GLN A 123 -55.44 22.50 -7.85
CA GLN A 123 -55.28 23.88 -8.29
C GLN A 123 -56.53 24.37 -9.06
N SER A 124 -57.06 23.56 -9.98
CA SER A 124 -58.29 23.90 -10.72
C SER A 124 -59.52 24.03 -9.80
N VAL A 125 -59.64 23.17 -8.78
CA VAL A 125 -60.71 23.27 -7.77
C VAL A 125 -60.55 24.55 -6.94
N GLN A 126 -59.32 24.91 -6.56
CA GLN A 126 -59.02 26.14 -5.82
C GLN A 126 -59.41 27.38 -6.61
N GLU A 127 -59.09 27.43 -7.91
CA GLU A 127 -59.45 28.53 -8.82
C GLU A 127 -60.98 28.62 -8.99
N SER A 128 -61.65 27.48 -9.18
CA SER A 128 -63.12 27.42 -9.27
C SER A 128 -63.80 27.94 -7.99
N LYS A 129 -63.23 27.61 -6.83
CA LYS A 129 -63.70 28.10 -5.53
C LYS A 129 -63.56 29.63 -5.42
N GLN A 130 -62.41 30.19 -5.82
CA GLN A 130 -62.21 31.65 -5.80
C GLN A 130 -63.21 32.37 -6.71
N GLN A 131 -63.50 31.81 -7.89
CA GLN A 131 -64.49 32.39 -8.79
C GLN A 131 -65.90 32.39 -8.16
N LEU A 132 -66.30 31.28 -7.54
CA LEU A 132 -67.58 31.18 -6.83
C LEU A 132 -67.68 32.17 -5.67
N GLU A 133 -66.60 32.39 -4.91
CA GLU A 133 -66.56 33.39 -3.84
C GLU A 133 -66.79 34.81 -4.39
N ILE A 134 -66.15 35.16 -5.52
CA ILE A 134 -66.35 36.44 -6.21
C ILE A 134 -67.79 36.60 -6.69
N ASP A 135 -68.35 35.56 -7.32
CA ASP A 135 -69.71 35.59 -7.86
C ASP A 135 -70.75 35.76 -6.73
N LEU A 136 -70.61 35.00 -5.64
CA LEU A 136 -71.44 35.12 -4.44
C LEU A 136 -71.33 36.52 -3.83
N GLU A 137 -70.12 37.08 -3.72
CA GLU A 137 -69.91 38.42 -3.16
C GLU A 137 -70.53 39.51 -4.05
N GLY A 138 -70.48 39.34 -5.38
CA GLY A 138 -71.18 40.19 -6.35
C GLY A 138 -72.70 40.09 -6.23
N GLN A 139 -73.23 38.88 -6.07
CA GLN A 139 -74.66 38.64 -5.92
C GLN A 139 -75.19 39.20 -4.60
N LEU A 140 -74.43 39.04 -3.52
CA LEU A 140 -74.75 39.60 -2.21
C LEU A 140 -74.77 41.13 -2.25
N LYS A 141 -73.82 41.78 -2.95
CA LYS A 141 -73.86 43.24 -3.19
C LYS A 141 -75.09 43.66 -4.00
N ALA A 142 -75.47 42.92 -5.02
CA ALA A 142 -76.66 43.20 -5.84
C ALA A 142 -77.95 43.07 -5.03
N ASP A 143 -78.07 42.03 -4.21
CA ASP A 143 -79.24 41.81 -3.34
C ASP A 143 -79.29 42.82 -2.20
N THR A 144 -78.14 43.20 -1.64
CA THR A 144 -78.06 44.29 -0.64
C THR A 144 -78.53 45.62 -1.23
N LYS A 145 -78.15 45.92 -2.48
CA LYS A 145 -78.60 47.12 -3.20
C LYS A 145 -80.12 47.10 -3.43
N LYS A 146 -80.67 45.98 -3.89
CA LYS A 146 -82.13 45.80 -4.03
C LYS A 146 -82.87 45.93 -2.69
N LEU A 147 -82.29 45.43 -1.60
CA LEU A 147 -82.85 45.57 -0.25
C LEU A 147 -82.81 47.02 0.25
N GLN A 148 -81.79 47.77 -0.15
CA GLN A 148 -81.63 49.19 0.16
C GLN A 148 -82.63 50.04 -0.63
N GLU A 149 -82.81 49.74 -1.92
CA GLU A 149 -83.87 50.33 -2.77
C GLU A 149 -85.29 49.98 -2.25
N ALA A 150 -85.49 48.76 -1.74
CA ALA A 150 -86.74 48.35 -1.09
C ALA A 150 -86.99 49.05 0.26
N LYS A 151 -85.93 49.38 1.01
CA LYS A 151 -86.00 50.19 2.25
C LYS A 151 -86.30 51.66 1.97
N GLU A 152 -85.91 52.21 0.82
CA GLU A 152 -86.33 53.56 0.40
C GLU A 152 -87.82 53.61 0.02
N GLY A 153 -88.41 52.48 -0.41
CA GLY A 153 -89.85 52.34 -0.67
C GLY A 153 -90.73 52.08 0.56
N GLN A 154 -90.17 51.61 1.67
CA GLN A 154 -90.88 51.39 2.93
C GLN A 154 -89.98 51.79 4.10
N LEU A 155 -89.99 53.08 4.49
CA LEU A 155 -89.88 53.58 5.87
C LEU A 155 -89.77 55.12 5.87
N ALA A 156 -90.87 55.77 5.51
CA ALA A 156 -91.30 56.93 6.28
C ALA A 156 -91.73 56.44 7.68
N LYS A 157 -90.76 56.15 8.57
CA LYS A 157 -90.83 56.32 10.04
C LYS A 157 -89.73 55.55 10.78
N LYS A 158 -89.02 56.30 11.63
CA LYS A 158 -88.22 55.89 12.81
C LYS A 158 -86.81 55.34 12.59
N ALA A 159 -85.87 56.29 12.67
CA ALA A 159 -84.76 56.38 13.62
C ALA A 159 -84.27 55.12 14.35
N GLY A 160 -82.94 54.90 14.32
CA GLY A 160 -82.26 54.17 15.40
C GLY A 160 -80.94 53.48 15.02
N ALA A 161 -79.84 54.19 15.26
CA ALA A 161 -78.57 53.70 15.81
C ALA A 161 -77.67 52.68 15.06
N VAL A 162 -76.52 53.22 14.65
CA VAL A 162 -75.13 52.76 14.85
C VAL A 162 -74.67 51.46 14.17
N SER A 163 -73.83 51.71 13.16
CA SER A 163 -72.88 50.78 12.54
C SER A 163 -71.62 50.64 13.40
N THR A 164 -71.14 49.41 13.60
CA THR A 164 -69.75 49.12 13.99
C THR A 164 -69.14 48.18 12.95
N VAL A 165 -68.00 48.63 12.41
CA VAL A 165 -67.24 48.06 11.30
C VAL A 165 -65.90 47.52 11.81
N SER A 166 -65.42 46.45 11.15
CA SER A 166 -64.02 45.95 11.08
C SER A 166 -63.46 45.24 12.32
N THR A 167 -62.58 44.22 12.26
CA THR A 167 -61.67 43.72 11.22
C THR A 167 -61.19 42.31 11.65
N ALA A 168 -61.11 41.34 10.73
CA ALA A 168 -60.39 40.07 11.00
C ALA A 168 -59.12 40.01 10.15
N LYS A 169 -57.97 40.18 10.82
CA LYS A 169 -56.62 40.22 10.26
C LYS A 169 -56.09 38.78 10.16
N SER A 170 -55.76 38.32 8.96
CA SER A 170 -55.07 37.03 8.79
C SER A 170 -53.58 37.18 9.11
N THR A 171 -53.03 36.24 9.88
CA THR A 171 -51.59 36.12 10.13
C THR A 171 -51.22 34.65 9.97
N LEU A 172 -50.53 34.34 8.87
CA LEU A 172 -50.01 33.01 8.56
C LEU A 172 -48.56 33.18 8.12
N SER A 173 -47.62 33.08 9.07
CA SER A 173 -46.18 32.89 8.80
C SER A 173 -45.37 32.63 10.07
N LYS A 174 -45.46 31.42 10.64
CA LYS A 174 -44.42 30.88 11.53
C LYS A 174 -44.28 29.37 11.33
N LEU A 175 -43.46 28.97 10.37
CA LEU A 175 -42.91 27.61 10.28
C LEU A 175 -41.61 27.65 9.49
N ARG A 176 -40.51 27.90 10.20
CA ARG A 176 -39.16 27.43 9.86
C ARG A 176 -38.27 27.72 11.05
N ASN A 177 -37.95 26.68 11.80
CA ASN A 177 -36.70 26.51 12.54
C ASN A 177 -36.66 25.07 13.06
N LEU A 178 -35.94 24.20 12.35
CA LEU A 178 -35.42 22.96 12.89
C LEU A 178 -33.93 22.85 12.51
N PRO A 179 -33.02 22.41 13.40
CA PRO A 179 -31.59 22.65 13.25
C PRO A 179 -30.85 21.51 12.52
N ASN A 180 -30.02 21.88 11.55
CA ASN A 180 -29.03 21.01 10.92
C ASN A 180 -27.96 20.57 11.94
N LYS A 181 -28.11 19.38 12.53
CA LYS A 181 -27.03 18.64 13.22
C LYS A 181 -26.60 17.45 12.36
N LEU A 182 -25.69 17.66 11.41
CA LEU A 182 -24.97 16.56 10.73
C LEU A 182 -23.60 16.91 10.14
N SER A 183 -23.06 18.11 10.37
CA SER A 183 -21.78 18.54 9.76
C SER A 183 -20.62 18.53 10.76
N ARG A 184 -20.10 17.35 11.10
CA ARG A 184 -18.81 17.22 11.79
C ARG A 184 -17.74 16.86 10.75
N ASP A 185 -17.12 17.90 10.19
CA ASP A 185 -15.83 17.96 9.44
C ASP A 185 -15.90 18.88 8.21
N LYS A 186 -15.94 20.18 8.49
CA LYS A 186 -16.11 21.23 7.47
C LYS A 186 -14.85 21.58 6.67
N GLY A 187 -13.70 20.94 6.88
CA GLY A 187 -12.48 21.30 6.15
C GLY A 187 -11.45 20.17 6.00
N LEU A 188 -10.75 20.18 4.86
CA LEU A 188 -9.72 19.22 4.47
C LEU A 188 -8.66 19.00 5.56
N ASN A 189 -8.18 20.06 6.21
CA ASN A 189 -7.16 19.95 7.27
C ASN A 189 -7.65 19.15 8.49
N ASN A 190 -8.90 19.33 8.90
CA ASN A 190 -9.49 18.57 10.01
C ASN A 190 -9.70 17.11 9.61
N PHE A 191 -10.16 16.89 8.37
CA PHE A 191 -10.32 15.55 7.82
C PHE A 191 -9.00 14.77 7.77
N LEU A 192 -7.92 15.37 7.26
CA LEU A 192 -6.59 14.75 7.22
C LEU A 192 -6.04 14.47 8.63
N SER A 193 -6.32 15.35 9.59
CA SER A 193 -5.97 15.13 11.00
C SER A 193 -6.73 13.93 11.57
N GLY A 194 -8.03 13.81 11.30
CA GLY A 194 -8.83 12.65 11.69
C GLY A 194 -8.30 11.33 11.10
N LYS A 195 -7.93 11.34 9.81
CA LYS A 195 -7.32 10.17 9.15
C LYS A 195 -5.95 9.80 9.71
N ASN A 196 -5.13 10.78 10.09
CA ASN A 196 -3.91 10.53 10.83
C ASN A 196 -4.18 9.85 12.18
N GLU A 197 -5.17 10.30 12.94
CA GLU A 197 -5.53 9.68 14.23
C GLU A 197 -6.04 8.23 14.07
N GLU A 198 -6.79 7.94 13.00
CA GLU A 198 -7.18 6.57 12.66
C GLU A 198 -5.97 5.68 12.36
N LEU A 199 -4.99 6.20 11.61
CA LEU A 199 -3.77 5.48 11.25
C LEU A 199 -2.87 5.20 12.47
N LYS A 200 -2.78 6.15 13.40
CA LYS A 200 -1.99 6.04 14.64
C LYS A 200 -2.39 4.85 15.51
N LYS A 201 -3.64 4.37 15.43
CA LYS A 201 -4.11 3.20 16.20
C LYS A 201 -3.36 1.90 15.86
N GLY A 202 -2.78 1.79 14.65
CA GLY A 202 -1.97 0.63 14.25
C GLY A 202 -0.50 0.96 13.95
N PHE A 203 -0.17 2.25 13.88
CA PHE A 203 1.15 2.76 13.52
C PHE A 203 1.48 4.01 14.36
N PRO A 204 1.79 3.85 15.65
CA PRO A 204 2.09 4.97 16.55
C PRO A 204 3.30 5.79 16.09
N GLU A 205 4.20 5.25 15.27
CA GLU A 205 5.34 5.95 14.68
C GLU A 205 4.94 7.15 13.77
N PHE A 206 3.67 7.24 13.37
CA PHE A 206 3.15 8.39 12.62
C PHE A 206 2.64 9.54 13.51
N LYS A 207 2.80 9.46 14.84
CA LYS A 207 2.16 10.38 15.82
C LYS A 207 2.55 11.86 15.66
N GLU A 208 3.78 12.16 15.28
CA GLU A 208 4.33 13.54 15.24
C GLU A 208 4.37 14.16 13.84
N LYS A 209 4.05 13.40 12.79
CA LYS A 209 4.52 13.74 11.43
C LYS A 209 3.51 14.43 10.52
N HIS A 210 2.31 14.81 10.98
CA HIS A 210 1.25 15.29 10.08
C HIS A 210 1.17 14.43 8.79
N PHE A 211 1.25 13.11 8.94
CA PHE A 211 1.62 12.20 7.84
C PHE A 211 0.72 12.33 6.61
N CYS A 212 -0.60 12.28 6.78
CA CYS A 212 -1.56 12.50 5.68
C CYS A 212 -1.45 13.88 5.03
N HIS A 213 -1.10 14.94 5.78
CA HIS A 213 -0.87 16.27 5.22
C HIS A 213 0.39 16.28 4.35
N ASN A 214 1.49 15.70 4.84
CA ASN A 214 2.74 15.63 4.08
C ASN A 214 2.57 14.83 2.78
N VAL A 215 1.86 13.71 2.85
CA VAL A 215 1.51 12.90 1.68
C VAL A 215 0.72 13.72 0.66
N LEU A 216 -0.32 14.43 1.11
CA LEU A 216 -1.11 15.26 0.21
C LEU A 216 -0.28 16.40 -0.38
N ASN A 217 0.60 17.03 0.40
CA ASN A 217 1.48 18.09 -0.07
C ASN A 217 2.44 17.61 -1.16
N GLU A 218 3.06 16.44 -0.99
CA GLU A 218 3.91 15.84 -2.02
C GLU A 218 3.11 15.45 -3.27
N THR A 219 1.84 15.05 -3.10
CA THR A 219 0.94 14.80 -4.23
C THR A 219 0.61 16.09 -4.99
N ILE A 220 0.26 17.16 -4.29
CA ILE A 220 -0.02 18.48 -4.89
C ILE A 220 1.21 19.01 -5.63
N LYS A 221 2.40 18.84 -5.05
CA LYS A 221 3.67 19.22 -5.67
C LYS A 221 3.93 18.43 -6.96
N SER A 222 3.69 17.13 -6.94
CA SER A 222 3.80 16.28 -8.13
C SER A 222 2.86 16.72 -9.25
N LEU A 223 1.61 17.05 -8.89
CA LEU A 223 0.59 17.53 -9.82
C LEU A 223 0.87 18.94 -10.35
N SER A 224 1.41 19.84 -9.52
CA SER A 224 1.70 21.22 -9.92
C SER A 224 2.81 21.32 -10.96
N ASN A 225 3.69 20.31 -11.03
CA ASN A 225 4.78 20.23 -11.99
C ASN A 225 4.37 19.59 -13.34
N GLN A 226 3.10 19.20 -13.50
CA GLN A 226 2.58 18.52 -14.70
C GLN A 226 1.43 19.33 -15.32
N ASP A 227 1.46 19.49 -16.66
CA ASP A 227 0.35 19.93 -17.51
C ASP A 227 -0.53 21.08 -16.95
N ASP A 228 0.10 22.20 -16.55
CA ASP A 228 -0.56 23.38 -15.95
C ASP A 228 -1.41 23.09 -14.70
N GLY A 229 -1.13 21.97 -14.01
CA GLY A 229 -1.86 21.47 -12.86
C GLY A 229 -3.16 20.73 -13.21
N LYS A 230 -3.33 20.28 -14.47
CA LYS A 230 -4.45 19.45 -14.92
C LYS A 230 -4.14 17.97 -14.73
N PHE A 231 -5.13 17.19 -14.31
CA PHE A 231 -4.98 15.77 -14.06
C PHE A 231 -6.33 15.04 -14.03
N GLU A 232 -6.30 13.73 -14.28
CA GLU A 232 -7.45 12.87 -14.07
C GLU A 232 -7.58 12.41 -12.60
N SER A 233 -8.82 12.18 -12.15
CA SER A 233 -9.08 11.63 -10.81
C SER A 233 -8.37 10.29 -10.53
N SER A 234 -8.25 9.44 -11.56
CA SER A 234 -7.46 8.19 -11.55
C SER A 234 -5.99 8.46 -11.21
N LYS A 235 -5.40 9.47 -11.84
CA LYS A 235 -4.00 9.84 -11.65
C LYS A 235 -3.72 10.36 -10.24
N LEU A 236 -4.62 11.18 -9.70
CA LEU A 236 -4.54 11.65 -8.32
C LEU A 236 -4.55 10.47 -7.34
N LEU A 237 -5.42 9.48 -7.56
CA LEU A 237 -5.48 8.29 -6.71
C LEU A 237 -4.16 7.50 -6.73
N GLU A 238 -3.61 7.24 -7.92
CA GLU A 238 -2.33 6.55 -8.07
C GLU A 238 -1.19 7.27 -7.34
N LEU A 239 -1.12 8.61 -7.47
CA LEU A 239 -0.12 9.43 -6.79
C LEU A 239 -0.27 9.38 -5.27
N LEU A 240 -1.51 9.46 -4.76
CA LEU A 240 -1.77 9.32 -3.33
C LEU A 240 -1.34 7.95 -2.80
N GLU A 241 -1.67 6.87 -3.51
CA GLU A 241 -1.27 5.51 -3.11
C GLU A 241 0.25 5.33 -3.11
N SER A 242 0.93 5.87 -4.12
CA SER A 242 2.39 5.83 -4.24
C SER A 242 3.05 6.61 -3.09
N ASN A 243 2.63 7.86 -2.88
CA ASN A 243 3.18 8.73 -1.83
C ASN A 243 2.91 8.19 -0.43
N LEU A 244 1.72 7.62 -0.17
CA LEU A 244 1.44 6.94 1.10
C LEU A 244 2.45 5.83 1.40
N LYS A 245 2.73 4.96 0.41
CA LYS A 245 3.67 3.85 0.57
C LYS A 245 5.10 4.33 0.74
N GLN A 246 5.53 5.30 -0.06
CA GLN A 246 6.89 5.83 -0.03
C GLN A 246 7.18 6.57 1.28
N SER A 247 6.32 7.52 1.67
CA SER A 247 6.48 8.26 2.93
C SER A 247 6.41 7.33 4.15
N ALA A 248 5.56 6.30 4.12
CA ALA A 248 5.48 5.34 5.22
C ALA A 248 6.74 4.48 5.33
N ARG A 249 7.34 4.07 4.21
CA ARG A 249 8.54 3.22 4.18
C ARG A 249 9.69 3.82 4.97
N GLU A 250 9.99 5.09 4.77
CA GLU A 250 11.10 5.76 5.45
C GLU A 250 10.89 5.80 6.98
N ILE A 251 9.67 6.12 7.42
CA ILE A 251 9.32 6.20 8.84
C ILE A 251 9.34 4.80 9.48
N ILE A 252 8.75 3.81 8.81
CA ILE A 252 8.71 2.43 9.27
C ILE A 252 10.12 1.85 9.34
N GLU A 253 10.94 2.05 8.32
CA GLU A 253 12.31 1.54 8.30
C GLU A 253 13.16 2.14 9.43
N ALA A 254 13.02 3.45 9.71
CA ALA A 254 13.69 4.10 10.84
C ALA A 254 13.27 3.49 12.18
N ASN A 255 11.96 3.32 12.40
CA ASN A 255 11.41 2.69 13.61
C ASN A 255 11.87 1.23 13.77
N VAL A 256 11.88 0.46 12.67
CA VAL A 256 12.38 -0.93 12.67
C VAL A 256 13.86 -0.98 13.02
N LYS A 257 14.69 -0.11 12.43
CA LYS A 257 16.14 -0.03 12.77
C LYS A 257 16.34 0.27 14.26
N GLU A 258 15.59 1.21 14.82
CA GLU A 258 15.65 1.54 16.24
C GLU A 258 15.30 0.33 17.12
N VAL A 259 14.19 -0.34 16.82
CA VAL A 259 13.75 -1.54 17.56
C VAL A 259 14.76 -2.68 17.43
N VAL A 260 15.27 -2.95 16.23
CA VAL A 260 16.25 -4.01 16.00
C VAL A 260 17.55 -3.71 16.76
N ASN A 261 18.03 -2.48 16.75
CA ASN A 261 19.24 -2.11 17.49
C ASN A 261 19.06 -2.19 19.01
N GLY A 262 17.88 -1.84 19.54
CA GLY A 262 17.61 -1.88 20.98
C GLY A 262 17.19 -3.26 21.52
N HIS A 263 16.68 -4.16 20.67
CA HIS A 263 16.02 -5.37 21.13
C HIS A 263 16.43 -6.67 20.42
N CYS A 264 17.14 -6.59 19.29
CA CYS A 264 17.68 -7.75 18.61
C CYS A 264 19.11 -8.03 19.10
N ASN A 265 19.22 -8.78 20.20
CA ASN A 265 20.50 -9.23 20.72
C ASN A 265 21.02 -10.39 19.87
N ILE A 266 21.83 -10.05 18.86
CA ILE A 266 22.54 -10.99 18.01
C ILE A 266 23.95 -11.11 18.58
N GLY A 267 24.31 -12.28 19.12
CA GLY A 267 25.63 -12.53 19.73
C GLY A 267 26.79 -12.48 18.72
N LYS A 268 28.02 -12.70 19.19
CA LYS A 268 29.23 -12.62 18.34
C LYS A 268 29.55 -13.90 17.56
N ASN A 269 28.94 -15.05 17.90
CA ASN A 269 29.31 -16.37 17.37
C ASN A 269 28.29 -16.93 16.36
N MET A 270 27.64 -16.08 15.56
CA MET A 270 26.51 -16.49 14.69
C MET A 270 26.89 -17.54 13.64
N GLY A 271 28.10 -17.47 13.07
CA GLY A 271 28.59 -18.50 12.14
C GLY A 271 28.76 -19.88 12.77
N LYS A 272 29.11 -19.95 14.06
CA LYS A 272 29.13 -21.22 14.81
C LYS A 272 27.72 -21.68 15.14
N GLU A 273 26.88 -20.77 15.65
CA GLU A 273 25.50 -21.08 16.01
C GLU A 273 24.65 -21.52 14.82
N LEU A 274 24.97 -21.04 13.61
CA LEU A 274 24.36 -21.52 12.38
C LEU A 274 24.78 -22.95 12.05
N ARG A 275 26.08 -23.27 12.13
CA ARG A 275 26.60 -24.62 11.88
C ARG A 275 26.10 -25.66 12.88
N ASP A 276 25.88 -25.22 14.11
CA ASP A 276 25.38 -26.07 15.19
C ASP A 276 23.83 -26.16 15.21
N ASP A 277 23.13 -25.63 14.19
CA ASP A 277 21.65 -25.55 14.11
C ASP A 277 20.96 -24.85 15.30
N THR A 278 21.71 -24.09 16.10
CA THR A 278 21.21 -23.40 17.31
C THR A 278 20.76 -21.96 17.05
N LEU A 279 21.09 -21.38 15.89
CA LEU A 279 20.77 -19.99 15.55
C LEU A 279 19.27 -19.71 15.58
N LYS A 280 18.43 -20.63 15.09
CA LYS A 280 16.96 -20.48 15.10
C LYS A 280 16.41 -20.31 16.52
N ALA A 281 16.94 -21.09 17.47
CA ALA A 281 16.51 -21.05 18.86
C ALA A 281 16.87 -19.72 19.55
N LYS A 282 17.98 -19.07 19.15
CA LYS A 282 18.42 -17.78 19.67
C LYS A 282 17.79 -16.58 18.96
N LEU A 283 17.57 -16.69 17.66
CA LEU A 283 16.94 -15.65 16.85
C LEU A 283 15.44 -15.52 17.14
N SER A 284 14.75 -16.63 17.40
CA SER A 284 13.29 -16.62 17.61
C SER A 284 12.83 -15.72 18.76
N PRO A 285 13.43 -15.76 19.97
CA PRO A 285 13.10 -14.84 21.06
C PRO A 285 13.36 -13.36 20.70
N SER A 286 14.51 -13.07 20.07
CA SER A 286 14.89 -11.71 19.67
C SER A 286 13.93 -11.13 18.63
N ALA A 287 13.59 -11.92 17.59
CA ALA A 287 12.61 -11.55 16.60
C ALA A 287 11.22 -11.36 17.21
N ARG A 288 10.76 -12.25 18.09
CA ARG A 288 9.48 -12.09 18.82
C ARG A 288 9.44 -10.81 19.64
N LYS A 289 10.55 -10.45 20.30
CA LYS A 289 10.67 -9.19 21.06
C LYS A 289 10.54 -7.98 20.14
N CYS A 290 11.21 -7.99 18.99
CA CYS A 290 11.12 -6.94 17.99
C CYS A 290 9.69 -6.81 17.43
N VAL A 291 9.07 -7.93 17.02
CA VAL A 291 7.68 -7.95 16.53
C VAL A 291 6.71 -7.39 17.57
N LYS A 292 6.85 -7.77 18.84
CA LYS A 292 6.02 -7.26 19.93
C LYS A 292 6.18 -5.76 20.12
N LYS A 293 7.41 -5.25 20.03
CA LYS A 293 7.73 -3.82 20.17
C LYS A 293 7.27 -2.98 18.96
N LEU A 294 7.25 -3.57 17.78
CA LEU A 294 6.70 -2.98 16.56
C LEU A 294 5.17 -3.10 16.47
N GLU A 295 4.51 -3.60 17.51
CA GLU A 295 3.05 -3.71 17.61
C GLU A 295 2.41 -4.36 16.37
N PHE A 296 2.96 -5.48 15.90
CA PHE A 296 2.31 -6.25 14.85
C PHE A 296 0.95 -6.76 15.37
N ASN A 297 -0.12 -6.54 14.60
CA ASN A 297 -1.43 -7.10 14.92
C ASN A 297 -1.33 -8.63 14.99
N LYS A 298 -1.99 -9.19 16.02
CA LYS A 298 -1.75 -10.49 16.69
C LYS A 298 -1.71 -11.79 15.86
N GLN A 299 -1.65 -11.79 14.52
CA GLN A 299 -1.77 -13.02 13.73
C GLN A 299 -0.78 -13.20 12.56
N GLU A 300 0.09 -12.25 12.24
CA GLU A 300 1.10 -12.52 11.20
C GLU A 300 2.28 -13.31 11.80
N GLY A 301 2.39 -14.56 11.36
CA GLY A 301 3.21 -15.60 11.98
C GLY A 301 4.65 -15.18 12.14
N VAL A 302 5.04 -14.80 13.37
CA VAL A 302 6.43 -14.52 13.74
C VAL A 302 7.37 -15.64 13.28
N ASN A 303 6.88 -16.88 13.32
CA ASN A 303 7.60 -18.04 12.79
C ASN A 303 7.91 -17.90 11.28
N LYS A 304 6.97 -17.42 10.45
CA LYS A 304 7.21 -17.14 9.02
C LYS A 304 8.27 -16.05 8.83
N ILE A 305 8.26 -15.00 9.66
CA ILE A 305 9.28 -13.94 9.62
C ILE A 305 10.64 -14.52 9.99
N VAL A 306 10.72 -15.29 11.08
CA VAL A 306 11.95 -15.96 11.53
C VAL A 306 12.47 -16.93 10.47
N ASP A 307 11.61 -17.77 9.89
CA ASP A 307 11.99 -18.71 8.85
C ASP A 307 12.50 -17.97 7.59
N SER A 308 11.88 -16.84 7.24
CA SER A 308 12.32 -15.98 6.13
C SER A 308 13.68 -15.31 6.40
N ILE A 309 13.93 -14.87 7.65
CA ILE A 309 15.23 -14.33 8.07
C ILE A 309 16.30 -15.41 7.97
N LEU A 310 16.04 -16.61 8.49
CA LEU A 310 16.99 -17.73 8.45
C LEU A 310 17.29 -18.16 7.02
N HIS A 311 16.28 -18.28 6.17
CA HIS A 311 16.47 -18.60 4.76
C HIS A 311 17.33 -17.54 4.05
N SER A 312 17.05 -16.25 4.29
CA SER A 312 17.82 -15.14 3.70
C SER A 312 19.26 -15.11 4.20
N PHE A 313 19.48 -15.44 5.47
CA PHE A 313 20.82 -15.51 6.07
C PHE A 313 21.61 -16.68 5.50
N ASN A 314 21.02 -17.88 5.41
CA ASN A 314 21.65 -19.06 4.81
C ASN A 314 22.03 -18.86 3.35
N SER A 315 21.20 -18.14 2.58
CA SER A 315 21.49 -17.84 1.18
C SER A 315 22.61 -16.81 0.98
N LYS A 316 22.90 -15.95 1.97
CA LYS A 316 23.86 -14.85 1.85
C LYS A 316 25.18 -15.09 2.60
N ASN A 317 25.20 -16.02 3.55
CA ASN A 317 26.37 -16.30 4.38
C ASN A 317 27.33 -17.28 3.70
N ASN A 318 28.36 -16.77 3.02
CA ASN A 318 29.41 -17.56 2.37
C ASN A 318 30.62 -17.86 3.29
N ASN A 319 30.39 -18.29 4.54
CA ASN A 319 31.43 -18.63 5.53
C ASN A 319 32.32 -17.47 6.04
N ASN A 320 31.89 -16.21 5.95
CA ASN A 320 32.65 -15.10 6.54
C ASN A 320 32.35 -14.92 8.04
N ASN A 321 33.41 -14.61 8.81
CA ASN A 321 33.35 -14.43 10.26
C ASN A 321 32.54 -13.20 10.71
N ASP A 322 32.20 -12.27 9.81
CA ASP A 322 31.46 -11.03 10.12
C ASP A 322 29.95 -11.17 9.92
N SER A 323 29.37 -12.13 10.66
CA SER A 323 28.00 -12.61 10.47
C SER A 323 26.94 -11.79 11.22
N GLY A 324 27.35 -10.89 12.12
CA GLY A 324 26.44 -10.13 13.00
C GLY A 324 25.75 -8.96 12.31
N GLU A 325 26.49 -8.13 11.56
CA GLU A 325 25.92 -6.98 10.84
C GLU A 325 25.01 -7.42 9.69
N LEU A 326 25.44 -8.43 8.93
CA LEU A 326 24.63 -9.02 7.86
C LEU A 326 23.29 -9.54 8.40
N LEU A 327 23.29 -10.21 9.56
CA LEU A 327 22.05 -10.70 10.16
C LEU A 327 21.16 -9.55 10.64
N LYS A 328 21.73 -8.48 11.22
CA LYS A 328 20.96 -7.27 11.58
C LYS A 328 20.32 -6.61 10.36
N GLU A 329 21.05 -6.50 9.26
CA GLU A 329 20.53 -5.95 8.01
C GLU A 329 19.38 -6.80 7.47
N ILE A 330 19.53 -8.13 7.46
CA ILE A 330 18.49 -9.05 7.02
C ILE A 330 17.25 -8.98 7.93
N VAL A 331 17.45 -8.98 9.26
CA VAL A 331 16.36 -8.84 10.23
C VAL A 331 15.61 -7.53 10.01
N THR A 332 16.33 -6.42 9.87
CA THR A 332 15.76 -5.10 9.58
C THR A 332 14.95 -5.13 8.29
N GLY A 333 15.54 -5.63 7.20
CA GLY A 333 14.86 -5.71 5.90
C GLY A 333 13.57 -6.52 5.95
N LYS A 334 13.60 -7.69 6.60
CA LYS A 334 12.42 -8.57 6.71
C LYS A 334 11.34 -8.05 7.63
N LEU A 335 11.70 -7.39 8.72
CA LEU A 335 10.73 -6.73 9.60
C LEU A 335 10.09 -5.52 8.93
N THR A 336 10.87 -4.70 8.19
CA THR A 336 10.35 -3.58 7.39
C THR A 336 9.39 -4.07 6.31
N GLU A 337 9.74 -5.13 5.57
CA GLU A 337 8.87 -5.75 4.55
C GLU A 337 7.53 -6.19 5.16
N ALA A 338 7.58 -6.88 6.30
CA ALA A 338 6.38 -7.35 6.99
C ALA A 338 5.51 -6.18 7.53
N LYS A 339 6.13 -5.17 8.15
CA LYS A 339 5.40 -3.99 8.66
C LYS A 339 4.80 -3.14 7.53
N MET A 340 5.50 -3.00 6.40
CA MET A 340 4.97 -2.33 5.20
C MET A 340 3.79 -3.07 4.58
N LYS A 341 3.77 -4.40 4.65
CA LYS A 341 2.62 -5.20 4.24
C LYS A 341 1.42 -4.97 5.14
N CYS A 342 1.61 -4.97 6.46
CA CYS A 342 0.57 -4.57 7.42
C CYS A 342 0.05 -3.15 7.12
N PHE A 343 0.94 -2.21 6.82
CA PHE A 343 0.58 -0.83 6.48
C PHE A 343 -0.28 -0.78 5.21
N SER A 344 0.14 -1.48 4.16
CA SER A 344 -0.58 -1.56 2.88
C SER A 344 -2.00 -2.11 3.07
N ASN A 345 -2.15 -3.17 3.87
CA ASN A 345 -3.46 -3.72 4.20
C ASN A 345 -4.31 -2.70 4.97
N LYS A 346 -3.70 -1.96 5.91
CA LYS A 346 -4.43 -0.99 6.74
C LYS A 346 -4.92 0.21 5.94
N ILE A 347 -4.09 0.76 5.04
CA ILE A 347 -4.53 1.88 4.18
C ILE A 347 -5.63 1.46 3.20
N GLN A 348 -5.63 0.19 2.75
CA GLN A 348 -6.71 -0.38 1.94
C GLN A 348 -8.00 -0.55 2.76
N GLU A 349 -7.92 -1.11 3.96
CA GLU A 349 -9.05 -1.27 4.89
C GLU A 349 -9.70 0.08 5.21
N LEU A 350 -8.89 1.11 5.44
CA LEU A 350 -9.36 2.47 5.70
C LEU A 350 -9.80 3.23 4.45
N GLN A 351 -9.64 2.64 3.26
CA GLN A 351 -9.82 3.31 1.96
C GLN A 351 -9.16 4.69 1.94
N LEU A 352 -7.94 4.78 2.48
CA LEU A 352 -7.33 6.05 2.88
C LEU A 352 -7.08 6.96 1.67
N ALA A 353 -6.48 6.42 0.60
CA ALA A 353 -6.19 7.16 -0.62
C ALA A 353 -7.48 7.66 -1.31
N LEU A 354 -8.49 6.79 -1.42
CA LEU A 354 -9.81 7.13 -1.97
C LEU A 354 -10.49 8.25 -1.16
N SER A 355 -10.52 8.11 0.17
CA SER A 355 -11.16 9.08 1.05
C SER A 355 -10.47 10.45 0.99
N ILE A 356 -9.12 10.49 0.91
CA ILE A 356 -8.36 11.73 0.74
C ILE A 356 -8.66 12.35 -0.62
N ARG A 357 -8.63 11.56 -1.71
CA ARG A 357 -8.97 12.01 -3.06
C ARG A 357 -10.34 12.66 -3.09
N ASP A 358 -11.37 11.97 -2.61
CA ASP A 358 -12.75 12.42 -2.68
C ASP A 358 -12.95 13.70 -1.87
N LYS A 359 -12.32 13.80 -0.69
CA LYS A 359 -12.36 15.03 0.10
C LYS A 359 -11.62 16.17 -0.60
N PHE A 360 -10.46 15.90 -1.22
CA PHE A 360 -9.66 16.90 -1.92
C PHE A 360 -10.36 17.45 -3.17
N LEU A 361 -11.02 16.59 -3.94
CA LEU A 361 -11.77 16.96 -5.14
C LEU A 361 -13.15 17.57 -4.84
N SER A 362 -13.63 17.46 -3.60
CA SER A 362 -14.94 17.94 -3.22
C SER A 362 -15.05 19.46 -3.44
N PRO A 363 -16.11 19.94 -4.11
CA PRO A 363 -16.28 21.37 -4.44
C PRO A 363 -16.23 22.29 -3.20
N ASP A 364 -16.64 21.78 -2.04
CA ASP A 364 -16.63 22.51 -0.77
C ASP A 364 -15.22 22.87 -0.27
N GLN A 365 -14.17 22.19 -0.76
CA GLN A 365 -12.78 22.49 -0.37
C GLN A 365 -12.14 23.59 -1.23
N GLY A 366 -12.59 23.74 -2.48
CA GLY A 366 -12.04 24.71 -3.44
C GLY A 366 -10.58 24.48 -3.82
N MET A 367 -10.08 23.24 -3.71
CA MET A 367 -8.70 22.89 -4.09
C MET A 367 -8.54 22.58 -5.58
N CYS A 368 -9.61 22.12 -6.22
CA CYS A 368 -9.63 21.77 -7.63
C CYS A 368 -10.91 22.26 -8.31
N ASN A 369 -10.79 22.57 -9.60
CA ASN A 369 -11.93 22.84 -10.49
C ASN A 369 -12.04 21.71 -11.51
N GLN A 370 -13.25 21.21 -11.75
CA GLN A 370 -13.48 20.25 -12.85
C GLN A 370 -13.42 21.00 -14.18
N THR A 371 -12.69 20.48 -15.16
CA THR A 371 -12.60 21.10 -16.49
C THR A 371 -13.83 20.76 -17.33
N GLN A 372 -14.27 21.67 -18.21
CA GLN A 372 -15.47 21.49 -19.05
C GLN A 372 -15.27 20.44 -20.18
N GLY A 373 -14.07 19.87 -20.34
CA GLY A 373 -13.68 19.06 -21.51
C GLY A 373 -13.74 17.54 -21.33
N GLY A 374 -13.84 17.02 -20.11
CA GLY A 374 -13.80 15.57 -19.88
C GLY A 374 -14.45 15.14 -18.57
N VAL A 375 -15.23 14.06 -18.62
CA VAL A 375 -15.72 13.38 -17.41
C VAL A 375 -14.49 12.88 -16.64
N ASN A 376 -14.21 13.46 -15.47
CA ASN A 376 -13.09 13.15 -14.54
C ASN A 376 -11.76 13.90 -14.68
N GLU A 377 -11.70 14.98 -15.46
CA GLU A 377 -10.52 15.86 -15.49
C GLU A 377 -10.67 17.06 -14.53
N TYR A 378 -9.61 17.36 -13.78
CA TYR A 378 -9.55 18.40 -12.77
C TYR A 378 -8.31 19.26 -12.95
N GLN A 379 -8.37 20.50 -12.46
CA GLN A 379 -7.26 21.42 -12.42
C GLN A 379 -7.07 21.98 -11.00
N LEU A 380 -5.82 22.03 -10.52
CA LEU A 380 -5.48 22.67 -9.24
C LEU A 380 -5.82 24.17 -9.25
N THR A 381 -6.45 24.64 -8.17
CA THR A 381 -6.70 26.07 -7.97
C THR A 381 -5.45 26.81 -7.48
N GLU A 382 -5.43 28.13 -7.65
CA GLU A 382 -4.38 28.98 -7.05
C GLU A 382 -4.29 28.82 -5.52
N LYS A 383 -5.39 28.47 -4.85
CA LYS A 383 -5.38 28.16 -3.42
C LYS A 383 -4.51 26.93 -3.12
N ALA A 384 -4.72 25.83 -3.85
CA ALA A 384 -3.91 24.62 -3.71
C ALA A 384 -2.44 24.87 -4.06
N LYS A 385 -2.17 25.72 -5.05
CA LYS A 385 -0.80 26.12 -5.45
C LYS A 385 -0.14 27.13 -4.50
N LYS A 386 -0.90 27.87 -3.68
CA LYS A 386 -0.38 28.88 -2.73
C LYS A 386 -0.22 28.36 -1.29
N GLU A 387 -1.06 27.42 -0.85
CA GLU A 387 -0.79 26.64 0.38
C GLU A 387 0.54 25.86 0.30
N HIS A 388 1.12 25.74 -0.90
CA HIS A 388 2.44 25.18 -1.19
C HIS A 388 3.62 26.12 -0.85
N ILE A 389 3.43 27.39 -0.42
CA ILE A 389 4.57 28.19 0.02
C ILE A 389 5.03 27.65 1.39
N PRO A 390 6.23 27.05 1.50
CA PRO A 390 6.70 26.54 2.77
C PRO A 390 7.02 27.74 3.66
N ASN A 391 6.29 27.89 4.77
CA ASN A 391 6.85 28.64 5.89
C ASN A 391 8.12 27.90 6.32
N SER A 392 9.27 28.55 6.19
CA SER A 392 10.62 28.03 6.45
C SER A 392 10.91 27.76 7.95
N SER A 393 9.90 27.40 8.74
CA SER A 393 9.99 27.30 10.20
C SER A 393 9.45 25.96 10.74
N MET A 394 9.56 24.88 9.96
CA MET A 394 9.29 23.53 10.46
C MET A 394 10.57 22.70 10.33
N SER A 395 11.27 22.62 11.45
CA SER A 395 12.44 21.83 11.82
C SER A 395 12.83 20.72 10.84
N SER A 396 14.01 20.87 10.25
CA SER A 396 14.73 19.83 9.52
C SER A 396 14.93 18.59 10.40
N PRO A 397 14.52 17.38 10.01
CA PRO A 397 15.31 16.21 10.30
C PRO A 397 16.52 16.23 9.36
N ASN A 398 17.72 16.00 9.86
CA ASN A 398 18.96 15.93 9.06
C ASN A 398 18.78 14.99 7.86
N ILE A 399 18.51 15.54 6.68
CA ILE A 399 18.65 14.86 5.40
C ILE A 399 20.14 14.87 5.12
N ALA A 400 20.81 13.74 5.38
CA ALA A 400 22.07 13.47 4.73
C ALA A 400 21.75 13.34 3.23
N SER A 401 22.18 14.33 2.44
CA SER A 401 22.19 14.25 0.99
C SER A 401 23.01 13.03 0.58
N ILE A 402 22.33 11.93 0.21
CA ILE A 402 22.97 10.82 -0.48
C ILE A 402 23.10 11.27 -1.94
N HIS A 403 24.12 12.07 -2.21
CA HIS A 403 24.64 12.14 -3.56
C HIS A 403 25.08 10.75 -3.97
N SER A 404 24.45 10.28 -5.04
CA SER A 404 24.82 9.13 -5.84
C SER A 404 26.35 9.00 -5.97
N LEU A 405 26.94 8.06 -5.23
CA LEU A 405 28.31 7.60 -5.46
C LEU A 405 28.30 6.65 -6.65
N ASN A 406 28.11 7.22 -7.84
CA ASN A 406 28.56 6.62 -9.10
C ASN A 406 29.74 7.46 -9.58
N SER A 407 30.88 7.37 -8.88
CA SER A 407 32.15 7.82 -9.44
C SER A 407 32.63 6.76 -10.43
N GLN A 408 32.30 6.96 -11.70
CA GLN A 408 33.04 6.37 -12.81
C GLN A 408 34.52 6.68 -12.63
N LYS A 409 35.33 5.63 -12.50
CA LYS A 409 36.78 5.69 -12.48
C LYS A 409 37.26 6.09 -13.87
N ALA A 410 37.34 7.40 -14.13
CA ALA A 410 38.06 7.93 -15.28
C ALA A 410 39.55 7.68 -15.06
N VAL A 411 40.09 6.68 -15.77
CA VAL A 411 41.53 6.49 -15.93
C VAL A 411 42.03 7.67 -16.77
N ARG A 412 42.74 8.62 -16.13
CA ARG A 412 43.58 9.58 -16.85
C ARG A 412 44.80 8.81 -17.38
N ILE A 413 44.83 8.64 -18.70
CA ILE A 413 46.05 8.40 -19.45
C ILE A 413 46.68 9.78 -19.71
N GLY A 414 47.96 9.94 -19.40
CA GLY A 414 48.76 11.07 -19.86
C GLY A 414 49.95 11.39 -18.95
N SER A 415 51.06 10.67 -19.15
CA SER A 415 52.30 11.16 -19.76
C SER A 415 53.43 10.16 -19.54
#